data_AF-A0A5C7SLJ8-F1
#
_entry.id   AF-A0A5C7SLJ8-F1
#
_cell.length_a   1.000
_cell.length_b   1.000
_cell.length_c   1.000
_cell.angle_alpha   90.00
_cell.angle_beta   90.00
_cell.angle_gamma   90.00
#
_symmetry.space_group_name_H-M   'P 1'
#
loop_
_entity.id
_entity.type
_entity.pdbx_description
1 polymer ?
#
loop_
_entity_poly.entity_id
_entity_poly.type
_entity_poly.pdbx_seq_one_letter_code
_entity_poly.pdbx_strand_id
1 'polypeptide(L)'
;MDMKRFAGQAQGRMAFPHLGELLVSGGALPAEAVGRVMARQRELGVPFGEAAVDLGLVSQADVLVALAHQFDYPVLPVGDQGVSPELVAAFEPNSARVEALRQLRSQLVLRRAAKYHLNTVAVVGAGRGEGRSWLAANLAVLFSQLGERTLLIDGDLRHPRQQELFRLAPAGGLTSRLAERGEKCA
;
A
#
# COMPACT_ATOMS: atom_id res chain seq x y z
N MET A 1 9.31 -17.94 56.41
CA MET A 1 8.59 -18.82 55.49
C MET A 1 8.87 -18.30 54.09
N ASP A 2 9.82 -18.95 53.42
CA ASP A 2 10.04 -18.86 51.97
C ASP A 2 8.85 -19.44 51.21
N MET A 3 8.49 -18.87 50.05
CA MET A 3 8.11 -19.65 48.88
C MET A 3 7.99 -18.79 47.60
N LYS A 4 8.88 -19.12 46.66
CA LYS A 4 9.00 -18.65 45.27
C LYS A 4 7.73 -18.86 44.43
N ARG A 5 7.75 -18.21 43.25
CA ARG A 5 6.85 -18.26 42.06
C ARG A 5 5.89 -17.05 42.08
N PHE A 6 6.01 -16.06 41.21
CA PHE A 6 6.01 -16.14 39.75
C PHE A 6 7.00 -15.17 39.09
N ALA A 7 7.80 -15.70 38.15
CA ALA A 7 8.45 -14.93 37.10
C ALA A 7 7.44 -14.70 35.95
N GLY A 8 7.55 -13.59 35.21
CA GLY A 8 6.69 -13.40 34.04
C GLY A 8 6.75 -12.05 33.34
N GLN A 9 7.86 -11.79 32.63
CA GLN A 9 7.94 -11.11 31.33
C GLN A 9 7.46 -9.64 31.19
N ALA A 10 8.45 -8.77 31.01
CA ALA A 10 8.29 -7.45 30.40
C ALA A 10 7.85 -7.59 28.92
N GLN A 11 6.58 -7.27 28.68
CA GLN A 11 5.95 -7.02 27.38
C GLN A 11 6.45 -5.67 26.82
N GLY A 12 6.71 -5.43 25.54
CA GLY A 12 6.73 -6.24 24.33
C GLY A 12 7.38 -5.38 23.23
N ARG A 13 8.58 -5.76 22.78
CA ARG A 13 9.17 -5.27 21.52
C ARG A 13 8.46 -6.04 20.42
N MET A 14 7.83 -5.37 19.46
CA MET A 14 7.21 -6.04 18.32
C MET A 14 8.26 -6.91 17.61
N ALA A 15 8.17 -8.22 17.85
CA ALA A 15 9.02 -9.23 17.26
C ALA A 15 8.53 -9.48 15.83
N PHE A 16 8.98 -8.65 14.90
CA PHE A 16 8.80 -8.91 13.48
C PHE A 16 9.82 -9.97 13.05
N PRO A 17 9.43 -11.01 12.29
CA PRO A 17 10.37 -11.89 11.59
C PRO A 17 11.45 -11.08 10.85
N HIS A 18 12.71 -11.54 10.90
CA HIS A 18 13.92 -10.73 10.74
C HIS A 18 14.01 -10.02 9.37
N LEU A 19 13.99 -8.67 9.36
CA LEU A 19 14.20 -7.82 8.17
C LEU A 19 15.41 -8.23 7.31
N GLY A 20 16.44 -8.85 7.90
CA GLY A 20 17.58 -9.39 7.17
C GLY A 20 17.22 -10.55 6.23
N GLU A 21 16.31 -11.44 6.62
CA GLU A 21 15.84 -12.55 5.77
C GLU A 21 15.03 -12.03 4.58
N LEU A 22 14.25 -10.97 4.79
CA LEU A 22 13.47 -10.32 3.74
C LEU A 22 14.36 -9.61 2.73
N LEU A 23 15.39 -8.92 3.19
CA LEU A 23 16.37 -8.28 2.31
C LEU A 23 17.18 -9.31 1.52
N VAL A 24 17.50 -10.47 2.10
CA VAL A 24 18.22 -11.55 1.41
C VAL A 24 17.32 -12.27 0.41
N SER A 25 16.10 -12.65 0.81
CA SER A 25 15.16 -13.33 -0.09
C SER A 25 14.67 -12.44 -1.23
N GLY A 26 14.57 -11.13 -1.00
CA GLY A 26 14.30 -10.12 -2.03
C GLY A 26 15.50 -9.78 -2.93
N GLY A 27 16.68 -10.35 -2.69
CA GLY A 27 17.89 -10.11 -3.49
C GLY A 27 18.54 -8.73 -3.28
N ALA A 28 18.02 -7.92 -2.36
CA ALA A 28 18.55 -6.59 -2.04
C ALA A 28 19.83 -6.65 -1.20
N LEU A 29 19.99 -7.68 -0.37
CA LEU A 29 21.16 -7.88 0.48
C LEU A 29 21.80 -9.26 0.21
N PRO A 30 23.11 -9.33 -0.07
CA PRO A 30 23.80 -10.61 -0.17
C PRO A 30 23.82 -11.36 1.17
N ALA A 31 23.65 -12.68 1.15
CA ALA A 31 23.59 -13.50 2.37
C ALA A 31 24.90 -13.41 3.20
N GLU A 32 26.04 -13.30 2.52
CA GLU A 32 27.36 -13.12 3.12
C GLU A 32 27.52 -11.76 3.83
N ALA A 33 26.74 -10.76 3.44
CA ALA A 33 26.82 -9.42 4.01
C ALA A 33 26.02 -9.27 5.33
N VAL A 34 25.13 -10.22 5.64
CA VAL A 34 24.28 -10.20 6.85
C VAL A 34 25.12 -10.10 8.13
N GLY A 35 26.24 -10.83 8.20
CA GLY A 35 27.12 -10.79 9.38
C GLY A 35 27.68 -9.41 9.66
N ARG A 36 28.01 -8.64 8.60
CA ARG A 36 28.51 -7.26 8.72
C ARG A 36 27.41 -6.32 9.23
N VAL A 37 26.19 -6.46 8.74
CA VAL A 37 25.03 -5.68 9.20
C VAL A 37 24.74 -5.96 10.67
N MET A 38 24.74 -7.22 11.11
CA MET A 38 24.51 -7.58 12.52
C MET A 38 25.61 -7.07 13.46
N ALA A 39 26.86 -7.00 13.00
CA ALA A 39 27.95 -6.40 13.77
C ALA A 39 27.69 -4.90 13.97
N ARG A 40 27.36 -4.18 12.89
CA ARG A 40 27.05 -2.74 12.92
C ARG A 40 25.80 -2.42 13.75
N GLN A 41 24.78 -3.26 13.66
CA GLN A 41 23.56 -3.16 14.45
C GLN A 41 23.87 -3.23 15.95
N ARG A 42 24.74 -4.16 16.37
CA ARG A 42 25.15 -4.31 17.77
C ARG A 42 26.05 -3.17 18.25
N GLU A 43 26.92 -2.67 17.38
CA GLU A 43 27.82 -1.55 17.68
C GLU A 43 27.04 -0.26 17.95
N LEU A 44 26.06 0.06 17.10
CA LEU A 44 25.32 1.33 17.18
C LEU A 44 23.98 1.24 17.91
N GLY A 45 23.47 0.03 18.17
CA GLY A 45 22.15 -0.17 18.80
C GLY A 45 20.96 0.23 17.91
N VAL A 46 21.17 0.39 16.60
CA VAL A 46 20.16 0.81 15.63
C VAL A 46 19.38 -0.39 15.06
N PRO A 47 18.24 -0.18 14.38
CA PRO A 47 17.54 -1.23 13.63
C PRO A 47 18.39 -1.83 12.50
N PHE A 48 18.12 -3.09 12.13
CA PHE A 48 18.89 -3.82 11.11
C PHE A 48 18.91 -3.10 9.75
N GLY A 49 17.76 -2.59 9.29
CA GLY A 49 17.66 -1.88 8.01
C GLY A 49 18.46 -0.59 8.00
N GLU A 50 18.47 0.13 9.11
CA GLU A 50 19.28 1.34 9.28
C GLU A 50 20.78 1.00 9.26
N ALA A 51 21.20 -0.05 9.96
CA ALA A 51 22.58 -0.54 9.90
C ALA A 51 22.99 -0.98 8.48
N ALA A 52 22.08 -1.55 7.69
CA ALA A 52 22.35 -1.99 6.32
C ALA A 52 22.51 -0.79 5.36
N VAL A 53 21.70 0.26 5.55
CA VAL A 53 21.79 1.53 4.80
C VAL A 53 23.07 2.29 5.18
N ASP A 54 23.42 2.34 6.46
CA ASP A 54 24.65 2.98 6.95
C ASP A 54 25.92 2.33 6.36
N LEU A 55 25.88 1.01 6.15
CA LEU A 55 26.95 0.27 5.48
C LEU A 55 26.95 0.43 3.95
N GLY A 56 25.96 1.12 3.37
CA GLY A 56 25.78 1.28 1.93
C GLY A 56 25.47 -0.03 1.19
N LEU A 57 25.01 -1.07 1.92
CA LEU A 57 24.74 -2.39 1.37
C LEU A 57 23.34 -2.51 0.73
N VAL A 58 22.41 -1.66 1.18
CA VAL A 58 21.05 -1.57 0.67
C VAL A 58 20.65 -0.10 0.63
N SER A 59 19.76 0.27 -0.28
CA SER A 59 19.15 1.60 -0.26
C SER A 59 17.98 1.64 0.73
N GLN A 60 17.58 2.86 1.11
CA GLN A 60 16.37 3.04 1.92
C GLN A 60 15.13 2.50 1.18
N ALA A 61 15.10 2.55 -0.16
CA ALA A 61 13.99 1.99 -0.95
C ALA A 61 13.92 0.47 -0.84
N ASP A 62 15.06 -0.23 -0.83
CA ASP A 62 15.11 -1.69 -0.72
C ASP A 62 14.57 -2.18 0.62
N VAL A 63 14.91 -1.47 1.71
CA VAL A 63 14.36 -1.73 3.05
C VAL A 63 12.84 -1.58 3.05
N LEU A 64 12.31 -0.57 2.36
CA LEU A 64 10.87 -0.35 2.27
C LEU A 64 10.16 -1.43 1.45
N VAL A 65 10.77 -1.91 0.36
CA VAL A 65 10.23 -3.03 -0.43
C VAL A 65 10.21 -4.31 0.41
N ALA A 66 11.31 -4.65 1.08
CA ALA A 66 11.39 -5.82 1.95
C ALA A 66 10.35 -5.78 3.09
N LEU A 67 10.13 -4.60 3.69
CA LEU A 67 9.08 -4.41 4.69
C LEU A 67 7.67 -4.51 4.09
N ALA A 68 7.44 -4.00 2.88
CA ALA A 68 6.14 -4.09 2.21
C ALA A 68 5.71 -5.56 1.99
N HIS A 69 6.66 -6.43 1.64
CA HIS A 69 6.44 -7.88 1.54
C HIS A 69 6.05 -8.54 2.88
N GLN A 70 6.56 -8.04 4.02
CA GLN A 70 6.22 -8.57 5.34
C GLN A 70 4.80 -8.23 5.80
N PHE A 71 4.29 -7.08 5.35
CA PHE A 71 2.95 -6.59 5.71
C PHE A 71 1.90 -6.85 4.62
N ASP A 72 2.21 -7.68 3.63
CA ASP A 72 1.32 -8.05 2.51
C ASP A 72 0.78 -6.81 1.75
N TYR A 73 1.61 -5.77 1.61
CA TYR A 73 1.27 -4.60 0.80
C TYR A 73 1.89 -4.77 -0.59
N PRO A 74 1.09 -5.03 -1.65
CA PRO A 74 1.60 -4.97 -3.02
C PRO A 74 1.94 -3.52 -3.36
N VAL A 75 3.23 -3.21 -3.29
CA VAL A 75 3.83 -1.95 -3.72
C VAL A 75 4.47 -2.20 -5.08
N LEU A 76 4.15 -1.37 -6.06
CA LEU A 76 4.81 -1.41 -7.36
C LEU A 76 6.21 -0.80 -7.24
N PRO A 77 7.23 -1.41 -7.85
CA PRO A 77 8.57 -0.84 -7.85
C PRO A 77 8.57 0.54 -8.54
N VAL A 78 9.34 1.46 -7.98
CA VAL A 78 9.53 2.79 -8.58
C VAL A 78 10.13 2.62 -9.98
N GLY A 79 9.41 3.08 -11.00
CA GLY A 79 9.79 2.91 -12.42
C GLY A 79 8.92 1.92 -13.19
N ASP A 80 7.98 1.22 -12.54
CA ASP A 80 6.95 0.46 -13.24
C ASP A 80 6.10 1.41 -14.11
N GLN A 81 5.99 1.08 -15.39
CA GLN A 81 5.25 1.84 -16.39
C GLN A 81 3.82 1.30 -16.61
N GLY A 82 3.37 0.32 -15.82
CA GLY A 82 2.04 -0.25 -15.93
C GLY A 82 0.91 0.71 -15.51
N VAL A 83 1.21 1.72 -14.68
CA VAL A 83 0.24 2.73 -14.22
C VAL A 83 0.87 4.12 -14.12
N SER A 84 0.06 5.16 -13.95
CA SER A 84 0.54 6.54 -13.78
C SER A 84 1.25 6.75 -12.44
N PRO A 85 2.37 7.50 -12.38
CA PRO A 85 3.02 7.89 -11.11
C PRO A 85 2.12 8.76 -10.22
N GLU A 86 1.01 9.29 -10.75
CA GLU A 86 -0.03 9.92 -9.95
C GLU A 86 -0.65 8.96 -8.91
N LEU A 87 -0.56 7.64 -9.10
CA LEU A 87 -0.98 6.63 -8.13
C LEU A 87 0.07 6.46 -7.02
N VAL A 88 0.25 7.50 -6.22
CA VAL A 88 1.20 7.53 -5.10
C VAL A 88 1.02 6.36 -4.12
N ALA A 89 -0.20 5.85 -3.94
CA ALA A 89 -0.47 4.68 -3.10
C ALA A 89 0.17 3.38 -3.65
N ALA A 90 0.44 3.31 -4.95
CA ALA A 90 1.10 2.18 -5.58
C ALA A 90 2.63 2.23 -5.44
N PHE A 91 3.22 3.43 -5.42
CA PHE A 91 4.69 3.62 -5.50
C PHE A 91 5.35 4.15 -4.22
N GLU A 92 4.64 4.98 -3.44
CA GLU A 92 5.19 5.75 -2.32
C GLU A 92 4.49 5.39 -0.99
N PRO A 93 4.56 4.13 -0.52
CA PRO A 93 3.75 3.61 0.58
C PRO A 93 3.92 4.36 1.91
N ASN A 94 5.04 5.07 2.09
CA ASN A 94 5.42 5.78 3.33
C ASN A 94 5.37 7.31 3.19
N SER A 95 4.82 7.83 2.09
CA SER A 95 4.66 9.28 1.96
C SER A 95 3.57 9.79 2.90
N ALA A 96 3.71 11.03 3.40
CA ALA A 96 2.68 11.68 4.21
C ALA A 96 1.31 11.76 3.49
N ARG A 97 1.33 11.86 2.15
CA ARG A 97 0.14 11.82 1.30
C ARG A 97 -0.57 10.47 1.40
N VAL A 98 0.18 9.37 1.28
CA VAL A 98 -0.38 8.02 1.38
C VAL A 98 -0.87 7.73 2.80
N GLU A 99 -0.19 8.24 3.83
CA GLU A 99 -0.65 8.08 5.21
C GLU A 99 -2.01 8.77 5.44
N ALA A 100 -2.21 9.99 4.93
CA ALA A 100 -3.50 10.66 4.98
C ALA A 100 -4.61 9.85 4.26
N LEU A 101 -4.29 9.24 3.13
CA LEU A 101 -5.21 8.35 2.41
C LEU A 101 -5.51 7.05 3.18
N ARG A 102 -4.52 6.47 3.88
CA ARG A 102 -4.72 5.30 4.76
C ARG A 102 -5.64 5.66 5.93
N GLN A 103 -5.48 6.84 6.53
CA GLN A 103 -6.37 7.34 7.58
C GLN A 103 -7.81 7.47 7.06
N LEU A 104 -8.00 8.06 5.88
CA LEU A 104 -9.32 8.17 5.26
C LEU A 104 -9.94 6.78 4.99
N ARG A 105 -9.17 5.85 4.42
CA ARG A 105 -9.59 4.47 4.21
C ARG A 105 -10.05 3.82 5.52
N SER A 106 -9.27 3.94 6.59
CA SER A 106 -9.60 3.38 7.91
C SER A 106 -10.92 3.95 8.45
N GLN A 107 -11.15 5.26 8.31
CA GLN A 107 -12.43 5.87 8.69
C GLN A 107 -13.62 5.33 7.88
N LEU A 108 -13.43 5.08 6.57
CA LEU A 108 -14.45 4.47 5.71
C LEU A 108 -14.75 3.02 6.11
N VAL A 109 -13.72 2.22 6.41
CA VAL A 109 -13.87 0.84 6.90
C VAL A 109 -14.67 0.80 8.20
N LEU A 110 -14.35 1.67 9.17
CA LEU A 110 -15.08 1.77 10.43
C LEU A 110 -16.55 2.14 10.22
N ARG A 111 -16.84 3.09 9.32
CA ARG A 111 -18.23 3.48 8.98
C ARG A 111 -19.00 2.35 8.31
N ARG A 112 -18.34 1.57 7.44
CA ARG A 112 -18.91 0.37 6.80
C ARG A 112 -19.21 -0.72 7.83
N ALA A 113 -18.32 -0.95 8.79
CA ALA A 113 -18.56 -1.91 9.87
C ALA A 113 -19.74 -1.52 10.77
N ALA A 114 -19.92 -0.22 11.01
CA ALA A 114 -21.05 0.31 11.80
C ALA A 114 -22.40 0.27 11.07
N LYS A 115 -22.39 0.22 9.73
CA LYS A 115 -23.59 0.16 8.89
C LYS A 115 -23.45 -1.01 7.92
N TYR A 116 -23.97 -2.17 8.33
CA TYR A 116 -24.18 -3.30 7.44
C TYR A 116 -24.82 -2.77 6.13
N HIS A 117 -24.21 -3.10 4.98
CA HIS A 117 -24.59 -2.71 3.60
C HIS A 117 -23.89 -1.49 2.94
N LEU A 118 -22.98 -0.76 3.58
CA LEU A 118 -22.19 0.27 2.88
C LEU A 118 -20.99 -0.32 2.11
N ASN A 119 -21.23 -0.94 0.96
CA ASN A 119 -20.18 -1.48 0.08
C ASN A 119 -19.77 -0.53 -1.05
N THR A 120 -20.43 0.61 -1.19
CA THR A 120 -20.22 1.57 -2.29
C THR A 120 -19.93 2.95 -1.74
N VAL A 121 -18.92 3.62 -2.30
CA VAL A 121 -18.56 5.00 -1.97
C VAL A 121 -18.53 5.81 -3.27
N ALA A 122 -19.23 6.94 -3.28
CA ALA A 122 -19.14 7.91 -4.36
C ALA A 122 -18.19 9.05 -3.96
N VAL A 123 -17.21 9.36 -4.82
CA VAL A 123 -16.31 10.50 -4.66
C VAL A 123 -16.81 11.62 -5.57
N VAL A 124 -17.24 12.73 -4.96
CA VAL A 124 -17.82 13.89 -5.65
C VAL A 124 -17.13 15.17 -5.19
N GLY A 125 -17.36 16.28 -5.88
CA GLY A 125 -16.84 17.60 -5.51
C GLY A 125 -17.44 18.70 -6.40
N ALA A 126 -17.15 19.95 -6.10
CA ALA A 126 -17.88 21.10 -6.63
C ALA A 126 -17.42 21.49 -8.05
N GLY A 127 -16.16 21.27 -8.38
CA GLY A 127 -15.53 21.75 -9.60
C GLY A 127 -14.63 20.74 -10.33
N ARG A 128 -14.17 21.14 -11.51
CA ARG A 128 -13.13 20.42 -12.27
C ARG A 128 -11.77 20.66 -11.62
N GLY A 129 -10.89 19.66 -11.69
CA GLY A 129 -9.50 19.78 -11.23
C GLY A 129 -9.30 19.62 -9.72
N GLU A 130 -10.34 19.38 -8.92
CA GLU A 130 -10.24 19.22 -7.45
C GLU A 130 -9.58 17.91 -6.98
N GLY A 131 -9.09 17.08 -7.89
CA GLY A 131 -8.41 15.83 -7.54
C GLY A 131 -9.32 14.64 -7.21
N ARG A 132 -10.63 14.70 -7.50
CA ARG A 132 -11.59 13.59 -7.24
C ARG A 132 -11.17 12.28 -7.89
N SER A 133 -10.77 12.31 -9.16
CA SER A 133 -10.32 11.12 -9.89
C SER A 133 -9.04 10.53 -9.27
N TRP A 134 -8.11 11.40 -8.89
CA TRP A 134 -6.86 11.03 -8.21
C TRP A 134 -7.13 10.38 -6.86
N LEU A 135 -8.02 10.96 -6.06
CA LEU A 135 -8.42 10.46 -4.74
C LEU A 135 -9.10 9.10 -4.86
N ALA A 136 -10.05 8.97 -5.79
CA ALA A 136 -10.78 7.72 -6.03
C ALA A 136 -9.83 6.59 -6.48
N ALA A 137 -8.88 6.89 -7.37
CA ALA A 137 -7.89 5.94 -7.84
C ALA A 137 -6.97 5.43 -6.73
N ASN A 138 -6.39 6.35 -5.95
CA ASN A 138 -5.49 5.99 -4.86
C ASN A 138 -6.23 5.26 -3.73
N LEU A 139 -7.46 5.64 -3.40
CA LEU A 139 -8.28 4.88 -2.45
C LEU A 139 -8.55 3.46 -2.96
N ALA A 140 -8.85 3.28 -4.25
CA ALA A 140 -9.07 1.97 -4.82
C ALA A 140 -7.82 1.06 -4.68
N VAL A 141 -6.63 1.61 -4.95
CA VAL A 141 -5.35 0.91 -4.72
C VAL A 141 -5.19 0.52 -3.24
N LEU A 142 -5.47 1.43 -2.31
CA LEU A 142 -5.33 1.15 -0.88
C LEU A 142 -6.34 0.14 -0.36
N PHE A 143 -7.54 0.06 -0.94
CA PHE A 143 -8.50 -1.00 -0.63
C PHE A 143 -8.07 -2.33 -1.23
N SER A 144 -7.60 -2.37 -2.48
CA SER A 144 -7.09 -3.61 -3.08
C SER A 144 -5.87 -4.16 -2.34
N GLN A 145 -5.00 -3.29 -1.81
CA GLN A 145 -3.86 -3.67 -0.98
C GLN A 145 -4.27 -4.30 0.37
N LEU A 146 -5.51 -4.16 0.81
CA LEU A 146 -6.04 -4.90 1.98
C LEU A 146 -6.59 -6.28 1.59
N GLY A 147 -6.45 -6.71 0.34
CA GLY A 147 -7.05 -7.93 -0.20
C GLY A 147 -8.53 -7.81 -0.53
N GLU A 148 -9.12 -6.61 -0.43
CA GLU A 148 -10.53 -6.39 -0.78
C GLU A 148 -10.73 -6.41 -2.29
N ARG A 149 -11.79 -7.12 -2.73
CA ARG A 149 -12.24 -7.09 -4.14
C ARG A 149 -12.78 -5.72 -4.48
N THR A 150 -11.91 -4.87 -5.02
CA THR A 150 -12.19 -3.46 -5.24
C THR A 150 -12.52 -3.20 -6.71
N LEU A 151 -13.68 -2.58 -6.97
CA LEU A 151 -14.08 -2.10 -8.28
C LEU A 151 -14.10 -0.57 -8.28
N LEU A 152 -13.27 0.03 -9.12
CA LEU A 152 -13.31 1.46 -9.40
C LEU A 152 -14.09 1.71 -10.69
N ILE A 153 -15.08 2.60 -10.62
CA ILE A 153 -15.91 2.97 -11.76
C ILE A 153 -15.66 4.45 -12.06
N ASP A 154 -15.26 4.78 -13.29
CA ASP A 154 -15.21 6.17 -13.73
C ASP A 154 -16.63 6.66 -14.06
N GLY A 155 -17.20 7.45 -13.14
CA GLY A 155 -18.51 8.06 -13.31
C GLY A 155 -18.49 9.39 -14.05
N ASP A 156 -17.32 10.00 -14.32
CA ASP A 156 -17.24 11.24 -15.11
C ASP A 156 -17.19 10.89 -16.60
N LEU A 157 -18.38 10.70 -17.18
CA LEU A 157 -18.51 10.40 -18.60
C LEU A 157 -18.16 11.57 -19.53
N ARG A 158 -18.04 12.79 -18.98
CA ARG A 158 -17.72 13.96 -19.78
C ARG A 158 -16.21 14.06 -19.97
N HIS A 159 -15.44 13.79 -18.91
CA HIS A 159 -13.98 13.91 -18.92
C HIS A 159 -13.38 12.79 -18.06
N PRO A 160 -13.43 11.54 -18.56
CA PRO A 160 -12.92 10.39 -17.84
C PRO A 160 -11.40 10.50 -17.65
N ARG A 161 -10.91 10.02 -16.51
CA ARG A 161 -9.49 10.10 -16.11
C ARG A 161 -8.94 8.77 -15.60
N GLN A 162 -9.80 7.84 -15.17
CA GLN A 162 -9.32 6.59 -14.59
C GLN A 162 -8.57 5.73 -15.60
N GLN A 163 -8.99 5.73 -16.87
CA GLN A 163 -8.29 5.01 -17.92
C GLN A 163 -6.84 5.49 -18.10
N GLU A 164 -6.60 6.81 -18.01
CA GLU A 164 -5.25 7.40 -18.08
C GLU A 164 -4.41 7.03 -16.84
N LEU A 165 -5.00 7.15 -15.65
CA LEU A 165 -4.33 6.86 -14.38
C LEU A 165 -3.86 5.40 -14.28
N PHE A 166 -4.67 4.46 -14.77
CA PHE A 166 -4.35 3.03 -14.78
C PHE A 166 -3.72 2.55 -16.10
N ARG A 167 -3.43 3.47 -17.04
CA ARG A 167 -2.87 3.19 -18.38
C ARG A 167 -3.56 2.01 -19.09
N LEU A 168 -4.88 1.96 -18.99
CA LEU A 168 -5.66 0.88 -19.56
C LEU A 168 -5.81 1.08 -21.07
N ALA A 169 -5.65 -0.01 -21.82
CA ALA A 169 -5.95 -0.02 -23.25
C ALA A 169 -7.41 0.39 -23.49
N PRO A 170 -7.73 1.09 -24.59
CA PRO A 170 -9.10 1.38 -24.97
C PRO A 170 -9.88 0.08 -25.13
N ALA A 171 -10.79 -0.19 -24.19
CA ALA A 171 -11.72 -1.29 -24.21
C ALA A 171 -13.09 -0.75 -23.83
N GLY A 172 -14.18 -1.35 -24.33
CA GLY A 172 -15.55 -0.90 -24.06
C GLY A 172 -15.77 -0.53 -22.58
N GLY A 173 -16.16 0.73 -22.35
CA GLY A 173 -16.24 1.33 -21.02
C GLY A 173 -17.65 1.36 -20.43
N LEU A 174 -17.85 2.17 -19.40
CA LEU A 174 -19.16 2.32 -18.76
C LEU A 174 -20.26 2.75 -19.75
N THR A 175 -19.92 3.66 -20.69
CA THR A 175 -20.84 4.15 -21.72
C THR A 175 -21.36 3.03 -22.62
N SER A 176 -20.48 2.19 -23.16
CA SER A 176 -20.87 1.09 -24.05
C SER A 176 -21.71 0.05 -23.30
N ARG A 177 -21.35 -0.26 -22.05
CA ARG A 177 -22.12 -1.20 -21.21
C ARG A 177 -23.52 -0.69 -20.88
N LEU A 178 -23.68 0.62 -20.70
CA LEU A 178 -24.99 1.23 -20.47
C LEU A 178 -25.81 1.26 -21.76
N ALA A 179 -25.19 1.51 -22.93
CA ALA A 179 -25.87 1.47 -24.22
C ALA A 179 -26.36 0.06 -24.60
N GLU A 180 -25.52 -0.98 -24.41
CA GLU A 180 -25.88 -2.39 -24.65
C GLU A 180 -27.09 -2.86 -23.80
N ARG A 181 -27.31 -2.25 -22.62
CA ARG A 181 -28.48 -2.53 -21.78
C ARG A 181 -29.76 -1.89 -22.31
N GLY A 182 -29.66 -0.75 -23.00
CA GLY A 182 -30.82 -0.10 -23.61
C GLY A 182 -31.38 -0.87 -24.81
N GLU A 183 -30.49 -1.48 -25.60
CA GLU A 183 -30.88 -2.21 -26.82
C GLU A 183 -31.52 -3.58 -26.53
N LYS A 184 -31.17 -4.24 -25.42
CA LYS A 184 -31.77 -5.54 -25.05
C LYS A 184 -33.21 -5.44 -24.50
N CYS A 185 -33.74 -4.23 -24.31
CA CYS A 185 -35.10 -3.99 -23.86
C CYS A 185 -35.98 -3.30 -24.92
N ALA A 186 -35.51 -3.18 -26.17
CA ALA A 186 -36.28 -2.65 -27.31
C ALA A 186 -36.81 -3.79 -28.20
#